data_AF-A0A662HJ93-F1
#
_entry.id   AF-A0A662HJ93-F1
#
_cell.length_a   1.000
_cell.length_b   1.000
_cell.length_c   1.000
_cell.angle_alpha   90.00
_cell.angle_beta   90.00
_cell.angle_gamma   90.00
#
_symmetry.space_group_name_H-M   'P 1'
#
loop_
_entity.id
_entity.type
_entity.pdbx_description
1 polymer ?
#
loop_
_entity_poly.entity_id
_entity_poly.type
_entity_poly.pdbx_seq_one_letter_code
_entity_poly.pdbx_strand_id
1 'polypeptide(L)'
;LKVVIIRGSKESTEIHHRLKFLEELLESRGVEYLNIRSSSKFLIGETFELIMLLDMITYYLSIARGVDPTPVPIIEELKRYLSTTTGTLSRIQAELESF
;
A
#
# COMPACT_ATOMS: atom_id res chain seq x y z
N LEU A 1 7.08 -11.93 14.49
CA LEU A 1 6.69 -11.20 13.26
C LEU A 1 5.86 -12.16 12.43
N LYS A 2 4.65 -11.80 11.98
CA LYS A 2 3.87 -12.62 11.04
C LYS A 2 3.93 -11.96 9.67
N VAL A 3 4.22 -12.74 8.63
CA VAL A 3 4.28 -12.22 7.25
C VAL A 3 2.87 -12.29 6.65
N VAL A 4 2.46 -11.23 5.95
CA VAL A 4 1.20 -11.21 5.21
C VAL A 4 1.53 -11.11 3.73
N ILE A 5 1.05 -12.08 2.95
CA ILE A 5 1.25 -12.16 1.51
C ILE A 5 -0.10 -11.90 0.85
N ILE A 6 -0.17 -10.86 0.03
CA ILE A 6 -1.36 -10.53 -0.77
C ILE A 6 -1.19 -11.17 -2.14
N ARG A 7 -2.19 -11.96 -2.55
CA ARG A 7 -2.16 -12.77 -3.77
C ARG A 7 -3.19 -12.27 -4.77
N GLY A 8 -2.76 -12.08 -6.02
CA GLY A 8 -3.62 -11.68 -7.14
C GLY A 8 -3.95 -12.85 -8.06
N SER A 9 -5.09 -12.78 -8.75
CA SER A 9 -5.50 -13.81 -9.72
C SER A 9 -4.74 -13.74 -11.04
N LYS A 10 -4.05 -12.62 -11.32
CA LYS A 10 -3.26 -12.37 -12.54
C LYS A 10 -1.75 -12.24 -12.28
N GLU A 11 -1.24 -12.87 -11.22
CA GLU A 11 0.21 -12.98 -10.97
C GLU A 11 0.94 -13.54 -12.20
N SER A 12 2.07 -12.94 -12.59
CA SER A 12 2.92 -13.53 -13.63
C SER A 12 3.56 -14.83 -13.11
N THR A 13 3.99 -15.69 -14.04
CA THR A 13 4.71 -16.93 -13.70
C THR A 13 5.92 -16.65 -12.81
N GLU A 14 6.65 -15.57 -13.07
CA GLU A 14 7.80 -15.17 -12.25
C GLU A 14 7.39 -14.82 -10.82
N ILE A 15 6.35 -14.00 -10.64
CA ILE A 15 5.85 -13.64 -9.31
C ILE A 15 5.34 -14.87 -8.57
N HIS A 16 4.62 -15.76 -9.24
CA HIS A 16 4.15 -17.00 -8.65
C HIS A 16 5.30 -17.83 -8.06
N HIS A 17 6.38 -18.03 -8.82
CA HIS A 17 7.54 -18.79 -8.34
C HIS A 17 8.33 -18.05 -7.24
N ARG A 18 8.45 -16.72 -7.31
CA ARG A 18 9.04 -15.92 -6.23
C ARG A 18 8.28 -16.09 -4.92
N LEU A 19 6.94 -16.05 -4.98
CA LEU A 19 6.09 -16.22 -3.80
C LEU A 19 6.14 -17.64 -3.28
N LYS A 20 6.14 -18.66 -4.16
CA LYS A 20 6.30 -20.06 -3.74
C LYS A 20 7.62 -20.30 -3.01
N PHE A 21 8.73 -19.82 -3.56
CA PHE A 21 10.03 -19.90 -2.90
C PHE A 21 10.03 -19.19 -1.54
N LEU A 22 9.39 -18.02 -1.45
CA LEU A 22 9.26 -17.29 -0.18
C LEU A 22 8.44 -18.07 0.85
N GLU A 23 7.32 -18.68 0.45
CA GLU A 23 6.50 -19.55 1.32
C GLU A 23 7.33 -20.71 1.86
N GLU A 24 8.02 -21.46 0.99
CA GLU A 24 8.92 -22.56 1.38
C GLU A 24 10.04 -22.09 2.32
N LEU A 25 10.61 -20.91 2.06
CA LEU A 25 11.64 -20.32 2.91
C LEU A 25 11.10 -19.97 4.31
N LEU A 26 9.89 -19.40 4.39
CA LEU A 26 9.25 -19.06 5.66
C LEU A 26 8.93 -20.32 6.46
N GLU A 27 8.38 -21.35 5.81
CA GLU A 27 8.12 -22.65 6.43
C GLU A 27 9.39 -23.30 6.97
N SER A 28 10.46 -23.35 6.16
CA SER A 28 11.75 -23.93 6.57
C SER A 28 12.38 -23.25 7.79
N ARG A 29 11.99 -21.99 8.05
CA ARG A 29 12.46 -21.17 9.19
C ARG A 29 11.45 -21.11 10.34
N GLY A 30 10.33 -21.81 10.25
CA GLY A 30 9.27 -21.78 11.27
C GLY A 30 8.61 -20.40 11.41
N VAL A 31 8.61 -19.59 10.35
CA VAL A 31 7.99 -18.26 10.36
C VAL A 31 6.55 -18.38 9.89
N GLU A 32 5.60 -18.02 10.75
CA GLU A 32 4.19 -17.97 10.38
C GLU A 32 3.89 -16.91 9.32
N TYR A 33 3.06 -17.28 8.35
CA TYR A 33 2.58 -16.38 7.31
C TYR A 33 1.11 -16.61 6.98
N LEU A 34 0.48 -15.58 6.41
CA LEU A 34 -0.91 -15.59 5.95
C LEU A 34 -0.95 -15.22 4.47
N ASN A 35 -1.71 -16.00 3.69
CA ASN A 35 -2.06 -15.65 2.33
C ASN A 35 -3.46 -15.02 2.28
N ILE A 36 -3.54 -13.80 1.76
CA ILE A 36 -4.80 -13.10 1.50
C ILE A 36 -5.09 -13.19 0.00
N ARG A 37 -6.27 -13.69 -0.35
CA ARG A 37 -6.80 -13.73 -1.72
C ARG A 37 -8.17 -13.08 -1.72
N SER A 38 -8.46 -12.36 -2.81
CA SER A 38 -9.81 -11.88 -3.09
C SER A 38 -10.76 -13.04 -3.38
N SER A 39 -12.02 -12.89 -2.98
CA SER A 39 -13.13 -13.78 -3.37
C SER A 39 -13.78 -13.38 -4.70
N SER A 40 -13.53 -12.15 -5.17
CA SER A 40 -14.05 -11.65 -6.45
C SER A 40 -13.60 -12.46 -7.66
N LYS A 41 -14.52 -12.64 -8.62
CA LYS A 41 -14.26 -13.29 -9.92
C LYS A 41 -13.74 -12.33 -10.99
N PHE A 42 -13.80 -11.02 -10.74
CA PHE A 42 -13.42 -9.99 -11.71
C PHE A 42 -12.19 -9.24 -11.22
N LEU A 43 -11.26 -8.92 -12.12
CA LEU A 43 -10.01 -8.23 -11.78
C LEU A 43 -10.25 -6.90 -11.04
N ILE A 44 -11.25 -6.14 -11.51
CA ILE A 44 -11.61 -4.87 -10.86
C ILE A 44 -12.15 -5.09 -9.45
N GLY A 45 -12.99 -6.11 -9.26
CA GLY A 45 -13.53 -6.45 -7.96
C GLY A 45 -12.45 -6.96 -7.01
N GLU A 46 -11.52 -7.76 -7.49
CA GLU A 46 -10.34 -8.20 -6.73
C GLU A 46 -9.51 -7.01 -6.27
N THR A 47 -9.25 -6.06 -7.17
CA THR A 47 -8.47 -4.88 -6.86
C THR A 47 -9.15 -4.05 -5.75
N PHE A 48 -10.45 -3.76 -5.89
CA PHE A 48 -11.19 -2.99 -4.88
C PHE A 48 -11.33 -3.74 -3.56
N GLU A 49 -11.63 -5.05 -3.59
CA GLU A 49 -11.77 -5.88 -2.39
C GLU A 49 -10.47 -5.89 -1.59
N LEU A 50 -9.33 -6.10 -2.25
CA LEU A 50 -8.02 -6.10 -1.60
C LEU A 50 -7.65 -4.71 -1.07
N ILE A 51 -7.87 -3.63 -1.84
CA ILE A 51 -7.59 -2.26 -1.38
C ILE A 51 -8.42 -1.94 -0.13
N MET A 52 -9.74 -2.14 -0.19
CA MET A 52 -10.62 -1.84 0.94
C MET A 52 -10.27 -2.66 2.19
N LEU A 53 -9.96 -3.95 2.01
CA LEU A 53 -9.53 -4.79 3.12
C LEU A 53 -8.25 -4.26 3.78
N LEU A 54 -7.24 -3.90 2.98
CA LEU A 54 -5.96 -3.43 3.48
C LEU A 54 -6.06 -2.04 4.12
N ASP A 55 -6.92 -1.17 3.60
CA ASP A 55 -7.21 0.14 4.19
C ASP A 55 -7.87 -0.03 5.57
N MET A 56 -8.86 -0.91 5.68
CA MET A 56 -9.49 -1.21 6.97
C MET A 56 -8.50 -1.82 7.96
N ILE A 57 -7.68 -2.78 7.53
CA ILE A 57 -6.62 -3.37 8.37
C ILE A 57 -5.69 -2.27 8.89
N THR A 58 -5.24 -1.37 8.02
CA THR A 58 -4.34 -0.26 8.40
C THR A 58 -5.01 0.68 9.39
N TYR A 59 -6.27 1.04 9.15
CA TYR A 59 -7.05 1.88 10.06
C TYR A 59 -7.20 1.24 11.45
N TYR A 60 -7.66 -0.01 11.53
CA TYR A 60 -7.79 -0.72 12.81
C TYR A 60 -6.46 -0.92 13.51
N LEU A 61 -5.39 -1.23 12.77
CA LEU A 61 -4.05 -1.38 13.33
C LEU A 61 -3.54 -0.08 13.94
N SER A 62 -3.86 1.05 13.33
CA SER A 62 -3.48 2.38 13.80
C SER A 62 -4.18 2.72 15.12
N ILE A 63 -5.48 2.44 15.21
CA ILE A 63 -6.24 2.53 16.47
C ILE A 63 -5.62 1.62 17.54
N ALA A 64 -5.36 0.34 17.21
CA ALA A 64 -4.82 -0.63 18.15
C ALA A 64 -3.42 -0.26 18.66
N ARG A 65 -2.65 0.50 17.88
CA ARG A 65 -1.31 0.98 18.24
C ARG A 65 -1.31 2.39 18.84
N GLY A 66 -2.43 3.09 18.87
CA GLY A 66 -2.50 4.49 19.29
C GLY A 66 -1.69 5.43 18.39
N VAL A 67 -1.57 5.11 17.10
CA VAL A 67 -0.84 5.92 16.11
C VAL A 67 -1.86 6.59 15.19
N ASP A 68 -1.66 7.86 14.88
CA ASP A 68 -2.42 8.54 13.83
C ASP A 68 -1.88 8.11 12.44
N PRO A 69 -2.69 7.47 11.59
CA PRO A 69 -2.25 7.05 10.25
C PRO A 69 -2.20 8.21 9.24
N THR A 70 -2.73 9.39 9.57
CA THR A 70 -2.88 10.53 8.67
C THR A 70 -1.54 11.23 8.36
N PRO A 71 -0.70 11.59 9.34
CA PRO A 71 0.55 12.28 9.07
C PRO A 71 1.64 11.30 8.61
N VAL A 72 2.27 11.62 7.48
CA VAL A 72 3.49 10.95 7.02
C VAL A 72 4.63 11.97 7.06
N PRO A 73 5.42 12.05 8.16
CA PRO A 73 6.34 13.17 8.41
C PRO A 73 7.32 13.45 7.27
N ILE A 74 7.86 12.40 6.66
CA ILE A 74 8.81 12.52 5.54
C ILE A 74 8.14 13.09 4.28
N ILE A 75 6.86 12.78 4.05
CA ILE A 75 6.10 13.35 2.94
C ILE A 75 5.77 14.81 3.23
N GLU A 76 5.45 15.15 4.47
CA GLU A 76 5.26 16.55 4.87
C GLU A 76 6.55 17.37 4.73
N GLU A 77 7.71 16.79 5.03
CA GLU A 77 9.01 17.40 4.78
C GLU A 77 9.28 17.58 3.28
N LEU A 78 9.01 16.55 2.47
CA LEU A 78 9.13 16.63 1.02
C LEU A 78 8.22 17.72 0.43
N LYS A 79 6.95 17.79 0.86
CA LYS A 79 6.01 18.83 0.43
C LYS A 79 6.54 20.23 0.75
N ARG A 80 7.09 20.44 1.95
CA ARG A 80 7.72 21.72 2.34
C ARG A 80 8.91 22.04 1.44
N TYR A 81 9.82 21.08 1.23
CA TYR A 81 10.98 21.25 0.36
C TYR A 81 10.58 21.69 -1.06
N LEU A 82 9.64 20.96 -1.68
CA LEU A 82 9.17 21.27 -3.03
C LEU A 82 8.49 22.64 -3.11
N SER A 83 7.68 23.00 -2.11
CA SER A 83 7.02 24.32 -2.08
C SER A 83 8.03 25.48 -2.12
N THR A 84 9.19 25.32 -1.49
CA THR A 84 10.25 26.34 -1.49
C THR A 84 11.08 26.35 -2.77
N THR A 85 11.18 25.22 -3.49
CA THR A 85 12.15 25.05 -4.58
C THR A 85 11.54 25.24 -5.97
N THR A 86 10.32 24.78 -6.23
CA THR A 86 9.74 24.73 -7.59
C THR A 86 8.68 25.79 -7.88
N GLY A 87 8.31 26.64 -6.90
CA GLY A 87 7.32 27.71 -7.09
C GLY A 87 5.96 27.23 -7.62
N THR A 88 5.68 25.92 -7.47
CA THR A 88 4.57 25.25 -8.16
C THR A 88 3.21 25.79 -7.74
N LEU A 89 3.04 26.10 -6.45
CA LEU A 89 1.83 26.71 -5.92
C LEU A 89 1.59 28.10 -6.51
N SER A 90 2.63 28.91 -6.62
CA SER A 90 2.57 30.23 -7.25
C SER A 90 2.16 30.15 -8.72
N ARG A 91 2.64 29.13 -9.43
CA ARG A 91 2.31 28.89 -10.84
C ARG A 91 0.86 28.43 -11.02
N ILE A 92 0.37 27.54 -10.14
CA ILE A 92 -1.02 27.07 -10.15
C ILE A 92 -1.99 28.20 -9.75
N GLN A 93 -1.63 29.05 -8.79
CA GLN A 93 -2.44 30.23 -8.44
C GLN A 93 -2.54 31.22 -9.61
N ALA A 94 -1.43 31.50 -10.30
CA ALA A 94 -1.44 32.36 -11.48
C ALA A 94 -2.31 31.77 -12.61
N GLU A 95 -2.29 30.45 -12.81
CA GLU A 95 -3.17 29.78 -13.77
C GLU A 95 -4.65 29.88 -13.34
N LEU A 96 -4.97 29.66 -12.06
CA LEU A 96 -6.35 29.75 -11.55
C LEU A 96 -6.94 31.17 -11.58
N GLU A 97 -6.13 32.20 -11.32
CA GLU A 97 -6.54 33.61 -11.42
C GLU A 97 -6.70 34.10 -12.86
N SER A 98 -6.23 33.32 -13.85
CA SER A 98 -6.38 33.62 -15.29
C SER A 98 -7.65 33.04 -15.93
N PHE A 99 -8.47 32.29 -15.18
CA PHE A 99 -9.79 31.80 -15.59
C PHE A 99 -10.91 32.72 -15.11
#